data_AF-A0A6C7IJ76-F1
#
_entry.id   AF-A0A6C7IJ76-F1
#
_cell.length_a   1.000
_cell.length_b   1.000
_cell.length_c   1.000
_cell.angle_alpha   90.00
_cell.angle_beta   90.00
_cell.angle_gamma   90.00
#
_symmetry.space_group_name_H-M   'P 1'
#
loop_
_entity.id
_entity.type
_entity.pdbx_description
1 polymer ?
#
loop_
_entity_poly.entity_id
_entity_poly.type
_entity_poly.pdbx_seq_one_letter_code
_entity_poly.pdbx_strand_id
1 'polypeptide(L)'
;MNTKTRPSTLHWQPALQRPEEYVCGLDDIHQAIHIILRTPRGSDPHRPLFGSNLWRYIDYPIERAIPHVVRESVEAIRMWEPRCRLLKVTPTIDGEHLTLRVQWRAADGVINSTEVLWR
;
A
#
# COMPACT_ATOMS: atom_id res chain seq x y z
N MET A 1 5.69 -12.43 -13.28
CA MET A 1 5.28 -11.01 -13.36
C MET A 1 5.85 -10.43 -14.65
N ASN A 2 5.01 -9.84 -15.50
CA ASN A 2 5.39 -9.34 -16.83
C ASN A 2 6.12 -7.99 -16.66
N THR A 3 7.44 -7.98 -16.71
CA THR A 3 8.22 -6.74 -16.62
C THR A 3 8.38 -6.14 -18.01
N LYS A 4 7.97 -4.88 -18.18
CA LYS A 4 7.99 -4.21 -19.48
C LYS A 4 8.98 -3.04 -19.45
N THR A 5 9.83 -2.98 -20.46
CA THR A 5 10.81 -1.90 -20.71
C THR A 5 10.16 -0.62 -21.24
N ARG A 6 8.86 -0.65 -21.56
CA ARG A 6 8.05 0.52 -21.86
C ARG A 6 6.67 0.39 -21.20
N PRO A 7 6.08 1.48 -20.69
CA PRO A 7 4.75 1.44 -20.10
C PRO A 7 3.72 1.05 -21.17
N SER A 8 2.88 0.08 -20.86
CA SER A 8 1.91 -0.49 -21.81
C SER A 8 0.45 -0.08 -21.57
N THR A 9 0.19 0.62 -20.47
CA THR A 9 -1.14 1.05 -20.02
C THR A 9 -1.10 2.52 -19.64
N LEU A 10 -2.26 3.19 -19.62
CA LEU A 10 -2.36 4.60 -19.19
C LEU A 10 -1.84 4.81 -17.76
N HIS A 11 -2.19 3.91 -16.86
CA HIS A 11 -1.71 3.92 -15.48
C HIS A 11 -0.43 3.09 -15.38
N TRP A 12 0.67 3.75 -15.05
CA TRP A 12 1.99 3.15 -14.90
C TRP A 12 2.86 3.97 -13.95
N GLN A 13 3.87 3.32 -13.38
CA GLN A 13 4.93 3.98 -12.62
C GLN A 13 6.25 3.19 -12.73
N PRO A 14 7.42 3.81 -12.47
CA PRO A 14 8.70 3.09 -12.40
C PRO A 14 8.64 2.00 -11.33
N ALA A 15 9.14 0.80 -11.61
CA ALA A 15 9.10 -0.30 -10.67
C ALA A 15 10.01 -0.02 -9.45
N LEU A 16 9.48 -0.22 -8.24
CA LEU A 16 10.30 -0.18 -7.04
C LEU A 16 11.33 -1.33 -7.09
N GLN A 17 12.56 -1.04 -6.67
CA GLN A 17 13.68 -1.99 -6.54
C GLN A 17 14.11 -2.69 -7.84
N ARG A 18 13.57 -2.28 -9.00
CA ARG A 18 13.90 -2.81 -10.32
C ARG A 18 14.13 -1.65 -11.29
N PRO A 19 15.37 -1.14 -11.39
CA PRO A 19 15.71 -0.05 -12.29
C PRO A 19 15.29 -0.37 -13.72
N GLU A 20 14.93 0.67 -14.49
CA GLU A 20 14.55 0.57 -15.92
C GLU A 20 13.27 -0.23 -16.24
N GLU A 21 12.61 -0.78 -15.23
CA GLU A 21 11.32 -1.45 -15.37
C GLU A 21 10.15 -0.54 -14.99
N TYR A 22 8.98 -0.85 -15.55
CA TYR A 22 7.72 -0.19 -15.21
C TYR A 22 6.70 -1.20 -14.69
N VAL A 23 5.91 -0.80 -13.70
CA VAL A 23 4.68 -1.48 -13.31
C VAL A 23 3.49 -0.79 -13.97
N CYS A 24 2.47 -1.56 -14.35
CA CYS A 24 1.39 -1.12 -15.21
C CYS A 24 0.06 -1.71 -14.72
N GLY A 25 -1.05 -0.99 -14.93
CA GLY A 25 -2.40 -1.50 -14.63
C GLY A 25 -2.59 -1.86 -13.16
N LEU A 26 -2.93 -3.12 -12.84
CA LEU A 26 -3.13 -3.57 -11.47
C LEU A 26 -1.82 -3.54 -10.65
N ASP A 27 -0.67 -3.84 -11.27
CA ASP A 27 0.64 -3.81 -10.60
C ASP A 27 1.01 -2.39 -10.16
N ASP A 28 0.56 -1.37 -10.90
CA ASP A 28 0.68 0.03 -10.49
C ASP A 28 -0.14 0.32 -9.22
N ILE A 29 -1.36 -0.20 -9.09
CA ILE A 29 -2.16 -0.05 -7.86
C ILE A 29 -1.51 -0.79 -6.68
N HIS A 30 -1.01 -2.02 -6.90
CA HIS A 30 -0.27 -2.76 -5.88
C HIS A 30 0.91 -1.94 -5.33
N GLN A 31 1.71 -1.36 -6.23
CA GLN A 31 2.85 -0.55 -5.84
C GLN A 31 2.43 0.79 -5.21
N ALA A 32 1.35 1.42 -5.66
CA ALA A 32 0.83 2.64 -5.04
C ALA A 32 0.41 2.42 -3.58
N ILE A 33 -0.28 1.31 -3.27
CA ILE A 33 -0.63 0.93 -1.88
C ILE A 33 0.64 0.80 -1.03
N HIS A 34 1.67 0.15 -1.56
CA HIS A 34 2.96 0.04 -0.88
C HIS A 34 3.62 1.39 -0.60
N ILE A 35 3.57 2.33 -1.56
CA ILE A 35 4.14 3.67 -1.38
C ILE A 35 3.36 4.44 -0.31
N ILE A 36 2.02 4.44 -0.38
CA ILE A 36 1.16 5.15 0.58
C ILE A 36 1.42 4.66 2.01
N LEU A 37 1.43 3.35 2.23
CA LEU A 37 1.57 2.79 3.58
C LEU A 37 3.00 2.95 4.13
N ARG A 38 4.03 2.90 3.27
CA ARG A 38 5.44 2.99 3.70
C ARG A 38 5.97 4.43 3.79
N THR A 39 5.27 5.41 3.23
CA THR A 39 5.69 6.81 3.30
C THR A 39 5.19 7.42 4.62
N PRO A 40 6.07 7.91 5.52
CA PRO A 40 5.65 8.61 6.71
C PRO A 40 4.93 9.91 6.35
N ARG A 41 3.78 10.16 6.96
CA ARG A 41 3.07 11.44 6.79
C ARG A 41 3.96 12.61 7.20
N GLY A 42 4.02 13.64 6.35
CA GLY A 42 4.87 14.82 6.54
C GLY A 42 6.27 14.71 5.91
N SER A 43 6.65 13.55 5.38
CA SER A 43 7.98 13.36 4.75
C SER A 43 8.08 13.97 3.35
N ASP A 44 6.96 14.14 2.64
CA ASP A 44 6.90 14.81 1.34
C ASP A 44 6.67 16.32 1.56
N PRO A 45 7.66 17.21 1.29
CA PRO A 45 7.54 18.64 1.54
C PRO A 45 6.42 19.31 0.74
N HIS A 46 6.13 18.79 -0.46
CA HIS A 46 5.09 19.34 -1.33
C HIS A 46 3.71 18.76 -1.00
N ARG A 47 3.65 17.61 -0.32
CA ARG A 47 2.41 16.93 0.08
C ARG A 47 2.50 16.48 1.54
N PRO A 48 2.48 17.41 2.52
CA PRO A 48 2.68 17.06 3.92
C PRO A 48 1.62 16.13 4.51
N LEU A 49 0.44 16.01 3.90
CA LEU A 49 -0.62 15.09 4.34
C LEU A 49 -0.52 13.70 3.68
N PHE A 50 0.35 13.51 2.70
CA PHE A 50 0.52 12.26 1.98
C PHE A 50 1.19 11.20 2.85
N GLY A 51 0.80 9.94 2.65
CA GLY A 51 1.36 8.78 3.34
C GLY A 51 0.50 8.32 4.53
N SER A 52 1.15 7.67 5.50
CA SER A 52 0.50 7.08 6.67
C SER A 52 1.24 7.40 7.97
N ASN A 53 0.54 7.26 9.10
CA ASN A 53 1.15 7.34 10.43
C ASN A 53 1.54 5.97 10.99
N LEU A 54 1.65 4.94 10.14
CA LEU A 54 1.95 3.57 10.58
C LEU A 54 3.24 3.48 11.39
N TRP A 55 4.23 4.32 11.06
CA TRP A 55 5.51 4.38 11.76
C TRP A 55 5.38 4.73 13.26
N ARG A 56 4.31 5.44 13.67
CA ARG A 56 4.10 5.84 15.07
C ARG A 56 3.79 4.66 16.00
N TYR A 57 3.42 3.52 15.43
CA TYR A 57 3.03 2.32 16.18
C TYR A 57 4.12 1.23 16.15
N ILE A 58 5.29 1.53 15.58
CA ILE A 58 6.46 0.68 15.71
C ILE A 58 6.79 0.57 17.22
N ASP A 59 7.20 -0.62 17.65
CA ASP A 59 7.46 -0.97 19.07
C ASP A 59 6.27 -0.88 20.03
N TYR A 60 5.06 -0.61 19.55
CA TYR A 60 3.87 -0.78 20.37
C TYR A 60 3.60 -2.28 20.64
N PRO A 61 3.02 -2.63 21.81
CA PRO A 61 2.47 -3.94 22.03
C PRO A 61 1.49 -4.31 20.91
N ILE A 62 1.66 -5.49 20.30
CA ILE A 62 1.01 -5.81 19.02
C ILE A 62 -0.51 -5.72 19.08
N GLU A 63 -1.11 -6.18 20.18
CA GLU A 63 -2.56 -6.13 20.42
C GLU A 63 -3.10 -4.70 20.45
N ARG A 64 -2.29 -3.74 20.91
CA ARG A 64 -2.65 -2.31 20.93
C ARG A 64 -2.38 -1.63 19.60
N ALA A 65 -1.36 -2.08 18.86
CA ALA A 65 -0.99 -1.50 17.57
C ALA A 65 -2.00 -1.82 16.47
N ILE A 66 -2.49 -3.06 16.40
CA ILE A 66 -3.38 -3.57 15.34
C ILE A 66 -4.56 -2.64 15.00
N PRO A 67 -5.41 -2.21 15.94
CA PRO A 67 -6.57 -1.38 15.60
C PRO A 67 -6.15 -0.04 14.99
N HIS A 68 -5.05 0.55 15.47
CA HIS A 68 -4.53 1.79 14.92
C HIS A 68 -3.95 1.58 13.52
N VAL A 69 -3.11 0.57 13.34
CA VAL A 69 -2.49 0.23 12.06
C VAL A 69 -3.54 -0.04 10.99
N VAL A 70 -4.59 -0.81 11.32
CA VAL A 70 -5.71 -1.07 10.42
C VAL A 70 -6.46 0.21 10.06
N ARG A 71 -6.80 1.05 11.05
CA ARG A 71 -7.49 2.33 10.82
C ARG A 71 -6.68 3.24 9.90
N GLU A 72 -5.42 3.50 10.22
CA GLU A 72 -4.56 4.39 9.43
C GLU A 72 -4.38 3.85 8.01
N SER A 73 -4.25 2.53 7.84
CA SER A 73 -4.15 1.92 6.50
C SER A 73 -5.42 2.13 5.68
N VAL A 74 -6.60 1.95 6.29
CA VAL A 74 -7.89 2.17 5.64
C VAL A 74 -8.05 3.63 5.23
N GLU A 75 -7.75 4.57 6.13
CA GLU A 75 -7.88 6.01 5.86
C GLU A 75 -6.92 6.47 4.77
N ALA A 76 -5.64 6.08 4.86
CA ALA A 76 -4.62 6.48 3.89
C ALA A 76 -4.92 5.95 2.48
N ILE A 77 -5.30 4.67 2.35
CA ILE A 77 -5.61 4.07 1.04
C ILE A 77 -6.86 4.71 0.44
N ARG A 78 -7.92 4.91 1.23
CA ARG A 78 -9.15 5.55 0.73
C ARG A 78 -8.92 6.99 0.27
N MET A 79 -8.01 7.71 0.93
CA MET A 79 -7.71 9.09 0.59
C MET A 79 -6.84 9.20 -0.67
N TRP A 80 -5.83 8.33 -0.80
CA TRP A 80 -4.77 8.50 -1.81
C TRP A 80 -4.85 7.56 -3.02
N GLU A 81 -5.64 6.48 -2.96
CA GLU A 81 -5.80 5.53 -4.08
C GLU A 81 -7.27 5.36 -4.49
N PRO A 82 -7.89 6.36 -5.14
CA PRO A 82 -9.31 6.33 -5.50
C PRO A 82 -9.62 5.34 -6.63
N ARG A 83 -8.61 4.83 -7.35
CA ARG A 83 -8.80 3.87 -8.45
C ARG A 83 -9.16 2.48 -7.94
N CYS A 84 -8.88 2.19 -6.67
CA CYS A 84 -9.27 0.95 -6.03
C CYS A 84 -10.36 1.20 -4.97
N ARG A 85 -11.36 0.32 -4.94
CA ARG A 85 -12.31 0.26 -3.83
C ARG A 85 -11.75 -0.67 -2.78
N LEU A 86 -11.30 -0.12 -1.66
CA LEU A 86 -10.84 -0.89 -0.51
C LEU A 86 -12.00 -1.70 0.11
N LEU A 87 -11.79 -3.00 0.29
CA LEU A 87 -12.76 -3.92 0.87
C LEU A 87 -12.43 -4.25 2.32
N LYS A 88 -11.19 -4.65 2.60
CA LYS A 88 -10.76 -5.12 3.92
C LYS A 88 -9.25 -4.96 4.08
N VAL A 89 -8.82 -4.68 5.30
CA VAL A 89 -7.41 -4.81 5.72
C VAL A 89 -7.37 -5.87 6.82
N THR A 90 -6.63 -6.95 6.60
CA THR A 90 -6.50 -8.05 7.57
C THR A 90 -5.06 -8.14 8.05
N PRO A 91 -4.79 -7.86 9.33
CA PRO A 91 -3.47 -8.08 9.92
C PRO A 91 -3.21 -9.58 10.08
N THR A 92 -2.01 -10.03 9.73
CA THR A 92 -1.52 -11.40 9.94
C THR A 92 -0.19 -11.32 10.66
N ILE A 93 -0.09 -12.02 11.79
CA ILE A 93 1.10 -12.01 12.66
C ILE A 93 1.88 -13.30 12.40
N ASP A 94 3.18 -13.17 12.17
CA ASP A 94 4.11 -14.28 12.05
C ASP A 94 5.38 -13.95 12.87
N GLY A 95 5.45 -14.51 14.08
CA GLY A 95 6.50 -14.19 15.05
C GLY A 95 6.54 -12.70 15.39
N GLU A 96 7.66 -12.05 15.05
CA GLU A 96 7.87 -10.62 15.23
C GLU A 96 7.27 -9.74 14.12
N HIS A 97 6.90 -10.37 13.01
CA HIS A 97 6.39 -9.68 11.84
C HIS A 97 4.87 -9.53 11.85
N LEU A 98 4.39 -8.36 11.44
CA LEU A 98 2.99 -8.09 11.15
C LEU A 98 2.85 -7.67 9.68
N THR A 99 2.14 -8.51 8.92
CA THR A 99 1.80 -8.27 7.53
C THR A 99 0.35 -7.81 7.41
N LEU A 100 0.13 -6.75 6.63
CA LEU A 100 -1.20 -6.23 6.31
C LEU A 100 -1.64 -6.77 4.96
N ARG A 101 -2.67 -7.63 4.96
CA ARG A 101 -3.32 -8.07 3.74
C ARG A 101 -4.44 -7.10 3.37
N VAL A 102 -4.21 -6.31 2.34
CA VAL A 102 -5.14 -5.30 1.82
C VAL A 102 -5.93 -5.90 0.66
N GLN A 103 -7.22 -6.12 0.85
CA GLN A 103 -8.13 -6.60 -0.18
C GLN A 103 -8.86 -5.42 -0.81
N TRP A 104 -8.84 -5.32 -2.13
CA TRP A 104 -9.41 -4.21 -2.88
C TRP A 104 -9.97 -4.69 -4.22
N ARG A 105 -10.75 -3.84 -4.88
CA ARG A 105 -11.36 -4.12 -6.19
C ARG A 105 -11.10 -2.96 -7.15
N ALA A 106 -10.65 -3.25 -8.36
CA ALA A 106 -10.55 -2.25 -9.43
C ALA A 106 -11.89 -2.13 -10.19
N ALA A 107 -11.89 -1.30 -11.24
CA ALA A 107 -13.03 -1.15 -12.15
C ALA A 107 -13.42 -2.45 -12.86
N ASP A 108 -12.51 -3.42 -12.98
CA ASP A 108 -12.74 -4.75 -13.56
C ASP A 108 -13.67 -5.65 -12.72
N GLY A 109 -13.94 -5.27 -11.47
CA GLY A 109 -14.78 -6.03 -10.56
C GLY A 109 -14.05 -7.17 -9.84
N VAL A 110 -12.78 -7.45 -10.17
CA VAL A 110 -12.00 -8.56 -9.60
C VAL A 110 -11.44 -8.17 -8.24
N ILE A 111 -11.52 -9.08 -7.27
CA ILE A 111 -10.92 -8.88 -5.95
C ILE A 111 -9.44 -9.17 -6.03
N ASN A 112 -8.62 -8.15 -5.76
CA ASN A 112 -7.18 -8.22 -5.68
C ASN A 112 -6.72 -8.13 -4.22
N SER A 113 -5.51 -8.60 -3.95
CA SER A 113 -4.90 -8.60 -2.61
C SER A 113 -3.46 -8.11 -2.68
N THR A 114 -3.12 -7.09 -1.88
CA THR A 114 -1.75 -6.61 -1.70
C THR A 114 -1.30 -6.96 -0.29
N GLU A 115 -0.16 -7.62 -0.15
CA GLU A 115 0.45 -7.91 1.16
C GLU A 115 1.56 -6.89 1.44
N VAL A 116 1.46 -6.21 2.57
CA VAL A 116 2.42 -5.19 2.99
C VAL A 116 3.00 -5.59 4.33
N LEU A 117 4.28 -5.99 4.35
CA LEU A 117 5.04 -6.13 5.58
C LEU A 117 5.15 -4.76 6.26
N TRP A 118 4.59 -4.63 7.46
CA TRP A 118 4.63 -3.37 8.22
C TRP A 118 5.80 -3.34 9.20
N ARG A 119 5.95 -4.38 10.01
CA ARG A 119 7.11 -4.64 10.87
C ARG A 119 7.41 -6.14 10.85
#